data_AF-A0A929QY37-F1
#
_entry.id   AF-A0A929QY37-F1
#
_cell.length_a   1.000
_cell.length_b   1.000
_cell.length_c   1.000
_cell.angle_alpha   90.00
_cell.angle_beta   90.00
_cell.angle_gamma   90.00
#
_symmetry.space_group_name_H-M   'P 1'
#
loop_
_entity.id
_entity.type
_entity.pdbx_description
1 polymer ?
#
loop_
_entity_poly.entity_id
_entity_poly.type
_entity_poly.pdbx_seq_one_letter_code
_entity_poly.pdbx_strand_id
1 'polypeptide(L)'
;MADIYVEAGDLERMRSGVDAVADGLAQVRVGDTAGYLPAGMVGSDSASVVMGACNTIDGLVEGVVEALRDYSSHVGETIAQFAATEDANALTFQNVANSAGVN
;
A
#
# COMPACT_ATOMS: atom_id res chain seq x y z
N MET A 1 -8.56 -14.86 20.50
CA MET A 1 -8.22 -14.48 19.13
C MET A 1 -9.48 -14.69 18.32
N ALA A 2 -10.10 -13.63 17.80
CA ALA A 2 -11.22 -13.77 16.89
C ALA A 2 -10.67 -14.18 15.54
N ASP A 3 -11.29 -15.19 14.92
CA ASP A 3 -10.88 -15.63 13.59
C ASP A 3 -11.25 -14.57 12.56
N ILE A 4 -10.33 -14.22 11.68
CA ILE A 4 -10.59 -13.26 10.60
C ILE A 4 -11.00 -14.07 9.39
N TYR A 5 -12.26 -13.93 8.99
CA TYR A 5 -12.76 -14.54 7.76
C TYR A 5 -12.31 -13.70 6.56
N VAL A 6 -11.54 -14.32 5.67
CA VAL A 6 -11.03 -13.72 4.43
C VAL A 6 -11.48 -14.59 3.27
N GLU A 7 -12.19 -14.03 2.29
CA GLU A 7 -12.59 -14.75 1.08
C GLU A 7 -11.49 -14.70 0.02
N ALA A 8 -11.52 -15.66 -0.89
CA ALA A 8 -10.62 -15.66 -2.05
C ALA A 8 -10.82 -14.37 -2.87
N GLY A 9 -9.73 -13.65 -3.15
CA GLY A 9 -9.77 -12.37 -3.85
C GLY A 9 -9.84 -11.14 -2.94
N ASP A 10 -10.10 -11.28 -1.63
CA ASP A 10 -10.21 -10.12 -0.73
C ASP A 10 -8.88 -9.40 -0.55
N LEU A 11 -7.79 -10.16 -0.42
CA LEU A 11 -6.44 -9.60 -0.28
C LEU A 11 -5.98 -8.91 -1.57
N GLU A 12 -6.34 -9.45 -2.73
CA GLU A 12 -6.06 -8.84 -4.04
C GLU A 12 -6.83 -7.53 -4.22
N ARG A 13 -8.12 -7.52 -3.86
CA ARG A 13 -8.93 -6.29 -3.87
C ARG A 13 -8.37 -5.26 -2.90
N MET A 14 -7.97 -5.69 -1.72
CA MET A 14 -7.37 -4.84 -0.71
C MET A 14 -6.06 -4.23 -1.19
N ARG A 15 -5.14 -5.04 -1.73
CA ARG A 15 -3.90 -4.57 -2.34
C ARG A 15 -4.16 -3.56 -3.46
N SER A 16 -5.04 -3.89 -4.39
CA SER A 16 -5.39 -3.00 -5.50
C SER A 16 -6.01 -1.69 -5.03
N GLY A 17 -6.84 -1.72 -3.98
CA GLY A 17 -7.42 -0.52 -3.38
C GLY A 17 -6.37 0.36 -2.71
N VAL A 18 -5.43 -0.23 -1.98
CA VAL A 18 -4.31 0.49 -1.36
C VAL A 18 -3.42 1.13 -2.41
N ASP A 19 -3.07 0.41 -3.48
CA ASP A 19 -2.28 0.94 -4.60
C ASP A 19 -2.99 2.14 -5.25
N ALA A 20 -4.29 2.04 -5.50
CA ALA A 20 -5.08 3.15 -6.07
C ALA A 20 -5.10 4.39 -5.17
N VAL A 21 -5.20 4.21 -3.85
CA VAL A 21 -5.13 5.33 -2.89
C VAL A 21 -3.73 5.94 -2.87
N ALA A 22 -2.68 5.12 -2.87
CA ALA A 22 -1.30 5.58 -2.91
C ALA A 22 -1.01 6.38 -4.18
N ASP A 23 -1.48 5.92 -5.34
CA ASP A 23 -1.31 6.61 -6.61
C ASP A 23 -2.09 7.93 -6.67
N GLY A 24 -3.29 7.97 -6.07
CA GLY A 24 -4.06 9.21 -5.93
C GLY A 24 -3.34 10.24 -5.04
N LEU A 25 -2.82 9.81 -3.90
CA LEU A 25 -2.07 10.68 -2.98
C LEU A 25 -0.73 11.12 -3.56
N ALA A 26 -0.07 10.28 -4.36
CA ALA A 26 1.19 10.60 -5.03
C ALA A 26 1.08 11.80 -5.98
N GLN A 27 -0.14 12.15 -6.42
CA GLN A 27 -0.42 13.30 -7.30
C GLN A 27 -0.64 14.60 -6.51
N VAL A 28 -0.81 14.55 -5.19
CA VAL A 28 -1.03 15.73 -4.37
C VAL A 28 0.26 16.54 -4.28
N ARG A 29 0.20 17.79 -4.74
CA ARG A 29 1.28 18.78 -4.68
C ARG A 29 0.70 20.11 -4.18
N VAL A 30 0.69 20.27 -2.85
CA VAL A 30 0.12 21.44 -2.18
C VAL A 30 1.01 22.66 -2.43
N GLY A 31 2.33 22.51 -2.38
CA GLY A 31 3.28 23.58 -2.71
C GLY A 31 3.07 24.17 -4.10
N ASP A 32 2.91 23.31 -5.11
CA ASP A 32 2.68 23.73 -6.49
C ASP A 32 1.36 24.49 -6.64
N THR A 33 0.29 23.94 -6.04
CA THR A 33 -1.06 24.54 -6.12
C THR A 33 -1.14 25.85 -5.36
N ALA A 34 -0.47 25.95 -4.21
CA ALA A 34 -0.47 27.12 -3.33
C ALA A 34 0.60 28.16 -3.70
N GLY A 35 1.43 27.91 -4.70
CA GLY A 35 2.57 28.77 -5.08
C GLY A 35 2.20 30.22 -5.43
N TYR A 36 0.95 30.50 -5.77
CA TYR A 36 0.46 31.87 -6.00
C TYR A 36 0.40 32.73 -4.72
N LEU A 37 0.25 32.11 -3.54
CA LEU A 37 0.17 32.81 -2.26
C LEU A 37 1.49 33.54 -1.92
N PRO A 38 2.65 32.87 -1.86
CA PRO A 38 3.91 33.56 -1.60
C PRO A 38 4.28 34.57 -2.70
N ALA A 39 3.86 34.35 -3.95
CA ALA A 39 4.06 35.31 -5.04
C ALA A 39 3.29 36.63 -4.83
N GLY A 40 2.13 36.60 -4.18
CA GLY A 40 1.40 37.82 -3.78
C GLY A 40 1.94 38.50 -2.52
N MET A 41 2.89 37.85 -1.83
CA MET A 41 3.36 38.22 -0.49
C MET A 41 4.89 38.29 -0.39
N VAL A 42 5.56 38.51 -1.52
CA VAL A 42 7.03 38.44 -1.66
C VAL A 42 7.73 39.27 -0.59
N GLY A 43 8.66 38.64 0.13
CA GLY A 43 9.46 39.27 1.18
C GLY A 43 8.80 39.37 2.55
N SER A 44 7.56 38.88 2.72
CA SER A 44 6.90 38.81 4.03
C SER A 44 7.22 37.51 4.78
N ASP A 45 7.23 37.57 6.11
CA ASP A 45 7.35 36.40 6.97
C ASP A 45 6.21 35.38 6.71
N SER A 46 5.02 35.88 6.41
CA SER A 46 3.87 35.06 6.08
C SER A 46 4.06 34.24 4.80
N ALA A 47 4.79 34.74 3.80
CA ALA A 47 5.14 33.95 2.62
C ALA A 47 6.04 32.76 2.98
N SER A 48 7.03 32.97 3.85
CA SER A 48 7.91 31.91 4.36
C SER A 48 7.13 30.87 5.18
N VAL A 49 6.18 31.30 6.01
CA VAL A 49 5.30 30.40 6.77
C VAL A 49 4.45 29.54 5.84
N VAL A 50 3.83 30.13 4.82
CA VAL A 50 3.00 29.39 3.86
C VAL A 50 3.83 28.36 3.09
N MET A 51 5.01 28.74 2.59
CA MET A 51 5.91 27.79 1.92
C MET A 51 6.35 26.65 2.85
N GLY A 52 6.70 26.96 4.10
CA GLY A 52 7.07 25.95 5.10
C GLY A 52 5.94 24.97 5.41
N ALA A 53 4.70 25.48 5.53
CA ALA A 53 3.52 24.65 5.73
C ALA A 53 3.25 23.74 4.51
N CYS A 54 3.35 24.27 3.29
CA CYS A 54 3.16 23.49 2.08
C CYS A 54 4.19 22.36 1.95
N ASN A 55 5.47 22.66 2.17
CA ASN A 55 6.54 21.65 2.13
C ASN A 55 6.34 20.56 3.20
N THR A 56 5.85 20.93 4.38
CA THR A 56 5.53 19.98 5.44
C THR A 56 4.38 19.07 5.04
N ILE A 57 3.32 19.61 4.44
CA ILE A 57 2.19 18.81 3.95
C ILE A 57 2.63 17.88 2.84
N ASP A 58 3.39 18.37 1.85
CA ASP A 58 3.89 17.55 0.74
C ASP A 58 4.73 16.38 1.25
N GLY A 59 5.66 16.62 2.19
CA GLY A 59 6.46 15.56 2.80
C GLY A 59 5.64 14.56 3.63
N LEU A 60 4.61 15.02 4.35
CA LEU A 60 3.71 14.11 5.08
C LEU A 60 2.89 13.24 4.13
N VAL A 61 2.42 13.80 3.02
CA VAL A 61 1.67 13.04 2.00
C VAL A 61 2.59 12.02 1.32
N GLU A 62 3.83 12.40 0.99
CA GLU A 62 4.83 11.48 0.45
C GLU A 62 5.09 10.31 1.42
N GLY A 63 5.28 10.59 2.71
CA GLY A 63 5.45 9.54 3.72
C GLY A 63 4.24 8.59 3.86
N VAL A 64 3.02 9.11 3.70
CA VAL A 64 1.81 8.25 3.67
C VAL A 64 1.79 7.37 2.42
N VAL A 65 2.17 7.91 1.25
CA VAL A 65 2.25 7.13 0.00
C VAL A 65 3.25 6.00 0.14
N GLU A 66 4.43 6.26 0.71
CA GLU A 66 5.44 5.23 0.98
C GLU A 66 4.91 4.14 1.91
N ALA A 67 4.29 4.52 3.03
CA ALA A 67 3.72 3.57 3.99
C ALA A 67 2.61 2.70 3.37
N LEU A 68 1.77 3.27 2.49
CA LEU A 68 0.74 2.52 1.76
C LEU A 68 1.36 1.55 0.76
N ARG A 69 2.42 1.93 0.06
CA ARG A 69 3.13 1.05 -0.88
C ARG A 69 3.81 -0.10 -0.16
N ASP A 70 4.44 0.17 0.98
CA ASP A 70 5.02 -0.88 1.83
C ASP A 70 3.92 -1.83 2.30
N TYR A 71 2.79 -1.31 2.77
CA TYR A 71 1.66 -2.13 3.18
C TYR A 71 1.13 -3.03 2.05
N SER A 72 0.95 -2.46 0.86
CA SER A 72 0.54 -3.19 -0.35
C SER A 72 1.52 -4.31 -0.70
N SER A 73 2.83 -4.06 -0.58
CA SER A 73 3.87 -5.08 -0.77
C SER A 73 3.72 -6.23 0.22
N HIS A 74 3.55 -5.94 1.51
CA HIS A 74 3.36 -6.97 2.54
C HIS A 74 2.09 -7.81 2.30
N VAL A 75 1.00 -7.20 1.82
CA VAL A 75 -0.20 -7.93 1.40
C VAL A 75 0.11 -8.85 0.22
N GLY A 76 0.87 -8.37 -0.78
CA GLY A 76 1.33 -9.18 -1.91
C GLY A 76 2.19 -10.37 -1.49
N GLU A 77 3.09 -10.19 -0.54
CA GLU A 77 3.90 -11.27 0.04
C GLU A 77 3.04 -12.28 0.80
N THR A 78 2.04 -11.80 1.54
CA THR A 78 1.10 -12.66 2.28
C THR A 78 0.28 -13.53 1.32
N ILE A 79 -0.22 -12.96 0.22
CA ILE A 79 -0.91 -13.72 -0.84
C ILE A 79 0.01 -14.82 -1.40
N ALA A 80 1.26 -14.48 -1.72
CA ALA A 80 2.22 -15.45 -2.25
C ALA A 80 2.53 -16.59 -1.27
N GLN A 81 2.62 -16.28 0.04
CA GLN A 81 2.81 -17.28 1.09
C GLN A 81 1.61 -18.22 1.25
N PHE A 82 0.39 -17.68 1.15
CA PHE A 82 -0.82 -18.51 1.18
C PHE A 82 -0.87 -19.47 -0.02
N ALA A 83 -0.61 -18.98 -1.23
CA ALA A 83 -0.56 -19.81 -2.44
C ALA A 83 0.49 -20.92 -2.34
N ALA A 84 1.71 -20.59 -1.86
CA ALA A 84 2.78 -21.59 -1.69
C ALA A 84 2.42 -22.66 -0.64
N THR A 85 1.72 -22.28 0.42
CA THR A 85 1.24 -23.22 1.45
C THR A 85 0.14 -24.13 0.91
N GLU A 86 -0.79 -23.58 0.12
CA GLU A 86 -1.84 -24.35 -0.54
C GLU A 86 -1.25 -25.38 -1.51
N ASP A 87 -0.30 -24.98 -2.37
CA ASP A 87 0.40 -25.88 -3.29
C ASP A 87 1.16 -27.00 -2.56
N ALA A 88 1.88 -26.67 -1.49
CA ALA A 88 2.61 -27.65 -0.68
C ALA A 88 1.66 -28.69 -0.03
N ASN A 89 0.50 -28.24 0.44
CA ASN A 89 -0.52 -29.13 0.99
C ASN A 89 -1.16 -30.01 -0.10
N ALA A 90 -1.44 -29.46 -1.28
CA ALA A 90 -1.98 -30.22 -2.41
C ALA A 90 -1.03 -31.35 -2.85
N LEU A 91 0.28 -31.07 -2.92
CA LEU A 91 1.31 -32.07 -3.20
C LEU A 91 1.37 -33.18 -2.13
N THR A 92 1.15 -32.83 -0.85
CA THR A 92 1.14 -33.79 0.25
C THR A 92 -0.05 -34.75 0.14
N PHE A 93 -1.25 -34.26 -0.18
CA PHE A 93 -2.43 -35.12 -0.41
C PHE A 93 -2.28 -36.02 -1.64
N GLN A 94 -1.68 -35.52 -2.73
CA GLN A 94 -1.37 -36.34 -3.89
C GLN A 94 -0.34 -37.44 -3.57
N ASN A 95 0.68 -37.14 -2.77
CA ASN A 95 1.67 -38.11 -2.32
C ASN A 95 1.08 -39.19 -1.39
N VAL A 96 0.09 -38.84 -0.55
CA VAL A 96 -0.65 -39.83 0.26
C VAL A 96 -1.54 -40.72 -0.61
N ALA A 97 -2.19 -40.17 -1.64
CA ALA A 97 -3.01 -40.95 -2.57
C ALA A 97 -2.17 -41.91 -3.45
N ASN A 98 -0.98 -41.49 -3.89
CA ASN A 98 -0.08 -42.32 -4.70
C ASN A 98 0.71 -43.37 -3.92
N SER A 99 0.87 -43.23 -2.60
CA SER A 99 1.58 -44.21 -1.75
C SER A 99 0.67 -45.34 -1.24
N ALA A 100 -0.65 -45.23 -1.40
CA ALA A 100 -1.61 -46.27 -1.02
C ALA A 100 -1.77 -47.40 -2.05
N GLY A 101 -1.02 -47.36 -3.16
CA GLY A 101 -1.13 -48.29 -4.28
C GLY A 101 0.18 -48.97 -4.65
N VAL A 102 0.87 -49.59 -3.69
CA VAL A 102 1.91 -50.59 -4.00
C VAL A 102 1.76 -51.78 -3.05
N ASN A 103 1.08 -52.82 -3.54
CA ASN A 103 1.15 -54.17 -3.01
C ASN A 103 1.19 -55.13 -4.21
#